data_AF-A0A7L4ZKE9-F1
#
_entry.id   AF-A0A7L4ZKE9-F1
#
_cell.length_a   1.000
_cell.length_b   1.000
_cell.length_c   1.000
_cell.angle_alpha   90.00
_cell.angle_beta   90.00
_cell.angle_gamma   90.00
#
_symmetry.space_group_name_H-M   'P 1'
#
loop_
_entity.id
_entity.type
_entity.pdbx_description
1 polymer ?
#
loop_
_entity_poly.entity_id
_entity_poly.type
_entity_poly.pdbx_seq_one_letter_code
_entity_poly.pdbx_strand_id
1 'polypeptide(L)'
;MKSSYQLKRIKKSSDDSIIESLIIYSDNIEPQLRTDSNQILYWLDNYSKNFDDSFYVLNFYLNNKIIGYSQLTHFVDEKIIFVDYIVLDPLYRRNNTFYEFLEQIRYFLSRYVITYDYIFAEVGSFFNETQLSNKSRNIVRLLKLSGFKVIKAKYYHPSLASKISNQSFKSVLMVHTGSSMKSISKEAYLKIIEVIYFKHYLRWYSRFLIDKDLSDYTLGINDIFEKTKLDLKSKKQVDINGYSEVLNFKPNINRNHNIKSILQWLAMIIIFIILVLFFAVLHIIAKDKFKIETDAQYYIILFPLILIVTIVAIFSENKNNKIAKLLSKLFNID
;
A
#
# COMPACT_ATOMS: atom_id res chain seq x y z
N MET A 1 28.73 -9.89 1.87
CA MET A 1 28.49 -9.40 3.25
C MET A 1 27.19 -10.00 3.77
N LYS A 2 27.20 -10.56 4.99
CA LYS A 2 25.98 -11.05 5.64
C LYS A 2 25.15 -9.84 6.08
N SER A 3 23.86 -9.80 5.72
CA SER A 3 22.95 -8.75 6.18
C SER A 3 22.75 -8.85 7.69
N SER A 4 22.95 -7.74 8.40
CA SER A 4 22.71 -7.63 9.85
C SER A 4 21.62 -6.59 10.10
N TYR A 5 20.48 -7.06 10.61
CA TYR A 5 19.35 -6.22 11.00
C TYR A 5 19.41 -5.91 12.50
N GLN A 6 19.07 -4.68 12.88
CA GLN A 6 19.01 -4.27 14.28
C GLN A 6 17.90 -3.23 14.49
N LEU A 7 17.21 -3.32 15.63
CA LEU A 7 16.31 -2.27 16.09
C LEU A 7 16.90 -1.57 17.31
N LYS A 8 16.94 -0.24 17.28
CA LYS A 8 17.41 0.58 18.40
C LYS A 8 16.32 1.55 18.82
N ARG A 9 16.04 1.60 20.13
CA ARG A 9 15.14 2.59 20.71
C ARG A 9 15.85 3.94 20.82
N ILE A 10 15.20 4.98 20.33
CA ILE A 10 15.55 6.36 20.63
C ILE A 10 14.88 6.74 21.95
N LYS A 11 15.63 7.39 22.85
CA LYS A 11 15.14 7.75 24.19
C LYS A 11 14.88 9.25 24.36
N LYS A 12 15.46 10.10 23.52
CA LYS A 12 15.40 11.55 23.62
C LYS A 12 15.40 12.18 22.23
N SER A 13 14.80 13.35 22.10
CA SER A 13 14.79 14.13 20.85
C SER A 13 16.17 14.63 20.43
N SER A 14 17.11 14.73 21.37
CA SER A 14 18.49 15.18 21.14
C SER A 14 19.40 14.12 20.50
N ASP A 15 18.88 12.94 20.16
CA ASP A 15 19.65 11.90 19.48
C ASP A 15 19.69 12.20 17.98
N ASP A 16 20.86 12.51 17.44
CA ASP A 16 21.02 12.90 16.02
C ASP A 16 20.44 11.87 15.04
N SER A 17 20.41 10.59 15.42
CA SER A 17 19.87 9.51 14.58
C SER A 17 18.35 9.59 14.38
N ILE A 18 17.63 10.40 15.18
CA ILE A 18 16.19 10.59 15.00
C ILE A 18 15.86 11.34 13.71
N ILE A 19 16.71 12.28 13.28
CA ILE A 19 16.44 13.14 12.14
C ILE A 19 16.32 12.29 10.87
N GLU A 20 17.28 11.40 10.62
CA GLU A 20 17.26 10.49 9.47
C GLU A 20 16.01 9.60 9.46
N SER A 21 15.59 9.10 10.63
CA SER A 21 14.39 8.27 10.75
C SER A 21 13.09 9.05 10.52
N LEU A 22 13.03 10.31 10.96
CA LEU A 22 11.88 11.18 10.75
C LEU A 22 11.74 11.60 9.29
N ILE A 23 12.85 11.72 8.55
CA ILE A 23 12.84 11.91 7.09
C ILE A 23 12.22 10.69 6.40
N ILE A 24 12.68 9.47 6.77
CA ILE A 24 12.09 8.23 6.23
C ILE A 24 10.59 8.19 6.50
N TYR A 25 10.16 8.53 7.71
CA TYR A 25 8.75 8.65 8.07
C TYR A 25 8.01 9.70 7.22
N SER A 26 8.50 10.94 7.17
CA SER A 26 7.78 12.06 6.55
C SER A 26 7.59 11.91 5.05
N ASP A 27 8.54 11.25 4.39
CA ASP A 27 8.57 11.06 2.94
C ASP A 27 7.69 9.90 2.48
N ASN A 28 7.31 9.00 3.41
CA ASN A 28 6.65 7.74 3.08
C ASN A 28 5.25 7.60 3.67
N ILE A 29 4.84 8.50 4.56
CA ILE A 29 3.47 8.57 5.08
C ILE A 29 2.69 9.66 4.35
N GLU A 30 1.45 9.33 3.95
CA GLU A 30 0.58 10.29 3.28
C GLU A 30 0.30 11.49 4.19
N PRO A 31 0.25 12.74 3.67
CA PRO A 31 0.08 13.93 4.50
C PRO A 31 -1.19 13.95 5.38
N GLN A 32 -2.19 13.11 5.07
CA GLN A 32 -3.43 12.99 5.85
C GLN A 32 -3.31 12.03 7.05
N LEU A 33 -2.32 11.15 7.04
CA LEU A 33 -2.01 10.16 8.09
C LEU A 33 -0.76 10.56 8.89
N ARG A 34 -0.16 11.70 8.56
CA ARG A 34 1.13 12.15 9.09
C ARG A 34 0.92 13.04 10.31
N THR A 35 1.30 12.54 11.48
CA THR A 35 1.53 13.34 12.68
C THR A 35 2.73 14.27 12.48
N ASP A 36 2.63 15.50 13.00
CA ASP A 36 3.73 16.47 12.96
C ASP A 36 4.95 15.94 13.72
N SER A 37 6.12 15.95 13.07
CA SER A 37 7.37 15.45 13.64
C SER A 37 7.75 16.17 14.94
N ASN A 38 7.44 17.46 15.09
CA ASN A 38 7.70 18.19 16.33
C ASN A 38 6.86 17.66 17.50
N GLN A 39 5.64 17.19 17.21
CA GLN A 39 4.80 16.55 18.23
C GLN A 39 5.37 15.19 18.65
N ILE A 40 5.91 14.43 17.69
CA ILE A 40 6.61 13.16 17.97
C ILE A 40 7.83 13.41 18.87
N LEU A 41 8.66 14.40 18.53
CA LEU A 41 9.83 14.79 19.33
C LEU A 41 9.43 15.25 20.74
N TYR A 42 8.36 16.05 20.85
CA TYR A 42 7.83 16.47 22.15
C TYR A 42 7.44 15.26 23.01
N TRP A 43 6.67 14.33 22.45
CA TRP A 43 6.22 13.17 23.21
C TRP A 43 7.34 12.19 23.51
N LEU A 44 8.35 12.07 22.65
CA LEU A 44 9.55 11.28 22.94
C LEU A 44 10.22 11.71 24.26
N ASP A 45 10.25 13.01 24.55
CA ASP A 45 10.87 13.55 25.76
C ASP A 45 9.95 13.63 26.98
N ASN A 46 8.63 13.58 26.76
CA ASN A 46 7.64 13.95 27.78
C ASN A 46 6.55 12.91 28.05
N TYR A 47 6.42 11.85 27.24
CA TYR A 47 5.32 10.90 27.40
C TYR A 47 5.37 10.18 28.76
N SER A 48 6.50 9.57 29.10
CA SER A 48 6.68 8.85 30.37
C SER A 48 6.78 9.76 31.60
N LYS A 49 6.81 11.08 31.41
CA LYS A 49 6.72 12.05 32.51
C LYS A 49 5.26 12.37 32.85
N ASN A 50 4.37 12.20 31.87
CA ASN A 50 2.95 12.55 31.99
C ASN A 50 2.06 11.32 32.19
N PHE A 51 2.52 10.13 31.79
CA PHE A 51 1.76 8.89 31.83
C PHE A 51 2.62 7.71 32.27
N ASP A 52 1.99 6.75 32.93
CA ASP A 52 2.61 5.46 33.28
C ASP A 52 2.77 4.54 32.05
N ASP A 53 2.06 4.86 30.98
CA ASP A 53 2.18 4.21 29.68
C ASP A 53 3.52 4.54 28.99
N SER A 54 3.97 3.66 28.10
CA SER A 54 5.27 3.82 27.44
C SER A 54 5.15 4.17 25.97
N PHE A 55 5.91 5.18 25.53
CA PHE A 55 6.05 5.56 24.14
C PHE A 55 7.44 5.21 23.60
N TYR A 56 7.46 4.59 22.42
CA TYR A 56 8.68 4.08 21.79
C TYR A 56 8.82 4.62 20.38
N VAL A 57 9.97 5.23 20.12
CA VAL A 57 10.46 5.53 18.77
C VAL A 57 11.64 4.61 18.49
N LEU A 58 11.59 3.90 17.36
CA LEU A 58 12.51 2.81 17.05
C LEU A 58 13.11 3.00 15.65
N ASN A 59 14.44 2.99 15.59
CA ASN A 59 15.22 3.01 14.35
C ASN A 59 15.56 1.59 13.92
N PHE A 60 15.21 1.27 12.68
CA PHE A 60 15.52 -0.01 12.07
C PHE A 60 16.73 0.11 11.16
N TYR A 61 17.76 -0.66 11.48
CA TYR A 61 19.05 -0.62 10.81
C TYR A 61 19.27 -1.86 9.94
N LEU A 62 19.94 -1.65 8.81
CA LEU A 62 20.58 -2.70 8.01
C LEU A 62 22.05 -2.32 7.83
N ASN A 63 22.96 -3.14 8.37
CA ASN A 63 24.41 -2.92 8.29
C ASN A 63 24.80 -1.50 8.74
N ASN A 64 24.32 -1.06 9.91
CA ASN A 64 24.53 0.27 10.50
C ASN A 64 23.92 1.46 9.76
N LYS A 65 23.18 1.25 8.67
CA LYS A 65 22.38 2.30 8.02
C LYS A 65 20.93 2.26 8.50
N ILE A 66 20.32 3.41 8.79
CA ILE A 66 18.90 3.51 9.10
C ILE A 66 18.10 3.30 7.82
N ILE A 67 17.20 2.33 7.84
CA ILE A 67 16.35 1.96 6.69
C ILE A 67 14.86 1.93 7.04
N GLY A 68 14.52 2.21 8.30
CA GLY A 68 13.14 2.24 8.74
C GLY A 68 12.94 2.93 10.08
N TYR A 69 11.68 3.27 10.32
CA TYR A 69 11.17 3.98 11.48
C TYR A 69 9.93 3.25 11.99
N SER A 70 9.81 3.10 13.32
CA SER A 70 8.56 2.64 13.94
C SER A 70 8.24 3.44 15.20
N GLN A 71 6.93 3.61 15.41
CA GLN A 71 6.35 4.26 16.56
C GLN A 71 5.36 3.30 17.22
N LEU A 72 5.56 3.02 18.51
CA LEU A 72 4.71 2.15 19.31
C LEU A 72 4.32 2.83 20.62
N THR A 73 3.09 2.61 21.06
CA THR A 73 2.64 2.95 22.41
C THR A 73 2.26 1.66 23.14
N HIS A 74 2.75 1.48 24.36
CA HIS A 74 2.35 0.39 25.25
C HIS A 74 1.50 0.95 26.37
N PHE A 75 0.22 0.57 26.35
CA PHE A 75 -0.74 0.86 27.39
C PHE A 75 -0.65 -0.24 28.46
N VAL A 76 -0.04 0.10 29.59
CA VAL A 76 0.44 -0.87 30.58
C VAL A 76 -0.73 -1.58 31.26
N ASP A 77 -1.70 -0.81 31.75
CA ASP A 77 -2.87 -1.32 32.46
C ASP A 77 -3.78 -2.16 31.55
N GLU A 78 -3.92 -1.74 30.30
CA GLU A 78 -4.71 -2.47 29.32
C GLU A 78 -3.98 -3.64 28.68
N LYS A 79 -2.67 -3.77 28.88
CA LYS A 79 -1.82 -4.77 28.23
C LYS A 79 -1.97 -4.71 26.70
N ILE A 80 -2.00 -3.50 26.15
CA ILE A 80 -2.17 -3.27 24.71
C ILE A 80 -0.91 -2.60 24.16
N ILE A 81 -0.41 -3.12 23.04
CA ILE A 81 0.55 -2.40 22.20
C ILE A 81 -0.20 -1.84 21.00
N PHE A 82 -0.11 -0.53 20.80
CA PHE A 82 -0.60 0.15 19.62
C PHE A 82 0.58 0.50 18.71
N VAL A 83 0.55 -0.03 17.49
CA VAL A 83 1.53 0.25 16.43
C VAL A 83 0.98 1.38 15.58
N ASP A 84 1.51 2.58 15.77
CA ASP A 84 1.08 3.78 15.06
C ASP A 84 1.73 3.83 13.67
N TYR A 85 3.05 3.65 13.63
CA TYR A 85 3.82 3.69 12.39
C TYR A 85 4.80 2.53 12.30
N ILE A 86 4.87 1.92 11.12
CA ILE A 86 5.97 1.07 10.64
C ILE A 86 6.28 1.50 9.22
N VAL A 87 7.46 2.07 9.02
CA VAL A 87 7.86 2.69 7.76
C VAL A 87 9.23 2.17 7.35
N LEU A 88 9.34 1.76 6.09
CA LEU A 88 10.60 1.40 5.45
C LEU A 88 10.89 2.37 4.33
N ASP A 89 12.15 2.76 4.20
CA ASP A 89 12.67 3.44 3.03
C ASP A 89 12.37 2.57 1.77
N PRO A 90 11.77 3.15 0.70
CA PRO A 90 11.43 2.44 -0.53
C PRO A 90 12.57 1.60 -1.12
N LEU A 91 13.82 2.06 -1.01
CA LEU A 91 14.99 1.35 -1.56
C LEU A 91 15.21 -0.01 -0.89
N TYR A 92 14.72 -0.17 0.33
CA TYR A 92 14.93 -1.36 1.17
C TYR A 92 13.69 -2.25 1.29
N ARG A 93 12.59 -1.93 0.60
CA ARG A 93 11.35 -2.74 0.53
C ARG A 93 11.53 -3.98 -0.36
N ARG A 94 12.50 -4.84 -0.05
CA ARG A 94 12.79 -6.09 -0.78
C ARG A 94 12.52 -7.32 0.07
N ASN A 95 11.99 -8.36 -0.59
CA ASN A 95 11.69 -9.74 -0.14
C ASN A 95 11.36 -9.92 1.35
N ASN A 96 12.35 -9.86 2.25
CA ASN A 96 12.17 -10.18 3.67
C ASN A 96 12.32 -9.00 4.65
N THR A 97 12.73 -7.81 4.20
CA THR A 97 13.05 -6.69 5.12
C THR A 97 11.88 -6.33 6.04
N PHE A 98 10.64 -6.39 5.56
CA PHE A 98 9.46 -6.13 6.40
C PHE A 98 9.28 -7.16 7.51
N TYR A 99 9.49 -8.44 7.20
CA TYR A 99 9.39 -9.51 8.20
C TYR A 99 10.51 -9.40 9.23
N GLU A 100 11.73 -9.12 8.78
CA GLU A 100 12.87 -8.84 9.67
C GLU A 100 12.58 -7.65 10.60
N PHE A 101 11.94 -6.59 10.09
CA PHE A 101 11.54 -5.46 10.92
C PHE A 101 10.55 -5.88 12.01
N LEU A 102 9.51 -6.64 11.66
CA LEU A 102 8.55 -7.16 12.64
C LEU A 102 9.18 -8.13 13.64
N GLU A 103 10.12 -8.98 13.22
CA GLU A 103 10.86 -9.84 14.13
C GLU A 103 11.73 -9.04 15.10
N GLN A 104 12.39 -7.99 14.64
CA GLN A 104 13.15 -7.12 15.54
C GLN A 104 12.25 -6.38 16.52
N ILE A 105 11.03 -5.99 16.12
CA ILE A 105 10.03 -5.43 17.05
C ILE A 105 9.63 -6.49 18.09
N ARG A 106 9.32 -7.72 17.69
CA ARG A 106 9.03 -8.82 18.62
C ARG A 106 10.18 -9.07 19.60
N TYR A 107 11.41 -9.12 19.09
CA TYR A 107 12.61 -9.29 19.89
C TYR A 107 12.81 -8.13 20.88
N PHE A 108 12.57 -6.89 20.44
CA PHE A 108 12.58 -5.72 21.32
C PHE A 108 11.56 -5.88 22.46
N LEU A 109 10.30 -6.19 22.14
CA LEU A 109 9.25 -6.35 23.16
C LEU A 109 9.60 -7.45 24.18
N SER A 110 10.11 -8.58 23.69
CA SER A 110 10.54 -9.70 24.54
C SER A 110 11.75 -9.34 25.42
N ARG A 111 12.77 -8.69 24.84
CA ARG A 111 14.00 -8.29 25.55
C ARG A 111 13.73 -7.33 26.70
N TYR A 112 12.74 -6.44 26.55
CA TYR A 112 12.31 -5.51 27.60
C TYR A 112 11.21 -6.07 28.51
N VAL A 113 10.88 -7.37 28.37
CA VAL A 113 9.87 -8.07 29.19
C VAL A 113 8.52 -7.34 29.18
N ILE A 114 8.15 -6.78 28.03
CA ILE A 114 6.91 -6.04 27.87
C ILE A 114 5.75 -7.04 27.81
N THR A 115 4.87 -6.99 28.80
CA THR A 115 3.67 -7.83 28.86
C THR A 115 2.51 -7.18 28.13
N TYR A 116 1.89 -7.92 27.21
CA TYR A 116 0.74 -7.49 26.45
C TYR A 116 -0.15 -8.69 26.10
N ASP A 117 -1.46 -8.45 26.00
CA ASP A 117 -2.45 -9.42 25.53
C ASP A 117 -2.71 -9.24 24.02
N TYR A 118 -2.60 -8.00 23.54
CA TYR A 118 -2.91 -7.62 22.15
C TYR A 118 -1.89 -6.65 21.57
N ILE A 119 -1.59 -6.82 20.29
CA ILE A 119 -0.94 -5.79 19.46
C ILE A 119 -1.92 -5.35 18.38
N PHE A 120 -2.21 -4.06 18.30
CA PHE A 120 -3.02 -3.49 17.23
C PHE A 120 -2.15 -2.72 16.26
N ALA A 121 -2.48 -2.83 14.99
CA ALA A 121 -1.92 -1.99 13.94
C ALA A 121 -3.05 -1.38 13.14
N GLU A 122 -2.93 -0.09 12.89
CA GLU A 122 -3.81 0.60 11.96
C GLU A 122 -3.22 0.58 10.56
N VAL A 123 -4.05 0.30 9.55
CA VAL A 123 -3.67 0.45 8.15
C VAL A 123 -4.56 1.48 7.49
N GLY A 124 -3.94 2.60 7.12
CA GLY A 124 -4.62 3.80 6.66
C GLY A 124 -5.30 3.70 5.28
N SER A 125 -6.41 4.42 5.21
CA SER A 125 -7.20 4.97 4.10
C SER A 125 -7.74 4.06 2.99
N PHE A 126 -9.07 4.12 2.88
CA PHE A 126 -9.84 3.83 1.67
C PHE A 126 -9.87 5.10 0.79
N PHE A 127 -9.53 4.97 -0.49
CA PHE A 127 -9.81 5.99 -1.50
C PHE A 127 -11.35 6.12 -1.61
N ASN A 128 -11.89 7.30 -1.29
CA ASN A 128 -13.32 7.63 -1.35
C ASN A 128 -14.24 6.71 -0.52
N GLU A 129 -13.86 6.40 0.73
CA GLU A 129 -14.65 5.63 1.72
C GLU A 129 -15.03 4.18 1.34
N THR A 130 -14.78 3.78 0.10
CA THR A 130 -15.34 2.56 -0.50
C THR A 130 -14.27 1.52 -0.82
N GLN A 131 -13.03 1.90 -1.17
CA GLN A 131 -11.98 0.94 -1.51
C GLN A 131 -10.59 1.26 -0.95
N LEU A 132 -9.93 0.26 -0.35
CA LEU A 132 -8.53 0.37 0.08
C LEU A 132 -7.58 0.57 -1.10
N SER A 133 -6.59 1.44 -0.90
CA SER A 133 -5.52 1.64 -1.88
C SER A 133 -4.72 0.35 -2.09
N ASN A 134 -4.03 0.24 -3.24
CA ASN A 134 -3.12 -0.88 -3.50
C ASN A 134 -2.02 -0.99 -2.44
N LYS A 135 -1.51 0.16 -1.95
CA LYS A 135 -0.48 0.21 -0.91
C LYS A 135 -1.01 -0.36 0.41
N SER A 136 -2.19 0.09 0.85
CA SER A 136 -2.84 -0.37 2.06
C SER A 136 -3.16 -1.86 2.01
N ARG A 137 -3.64 -2.37 0.85
CA ARG A 137 -3.86 -3.82 0.65
C ARG A 137 -2.58 -4.65 0.78
N ASN A 138 -1.47 -4.15 0.27
CA ASN A 138 -0.19 -4.85 0.40
C ASN A 138 0.28 -4.89 1.85
N ILE A 139 0.12 -3.79 2.61
CA ILE A 139 0.43 -3.77 4.05
C ILE A 139 -0.45 -4.78 4.80
N VAL A 140 -1.76 -4.81 4.54
CA VAL A 140 -2.66 -5.82 5.13
C VAL A 140 -2.19 -7.24 4.84
N ARG A 141 -1.78 -7.55 3.61
CA ARG A 141 -1.25 -8.88 3.25
C ARG A 141 0.02 -9.22 4.03
N LEU A 142 0.96 -8.28 4.13
CA LEU A 142 2.22 -8.49 4.85
C LEU A 142 2.00 -8.71 6.35
N LEU A 143 1.15 -7.90 6.98
CA LEU A 143 0.76 -8.06 8.38
C LEU A 143 0.06 -9.39 8.62
N LYS A 144 -0.83 -9.81 7.71
CA LYS A 144 -1.48 -11.13 7.79
C LYS A 144 -0.50 -12.29 7.77
N LEU A 145 0.46 -12.26 6.87
CA LEU A 145 1.52 -13.27 6.79
C LEU A 145 2.39 -13.29 8.06
N SER A 146 2.39 -12.19 8.81
CA SER A 146 3.09 -12.04 10.09
C SER A 146 2.23 -12.36 11.32
N GLY A 147 1.03 -12.95 11.13
CA GLY A 147 0.14 -13.41 12.19
C GLY A 147 -0.98 -12.44 12.58
N PHE A 148 -1.04 -11.23 12.01
CA PHE A 148 -2.13 -10.31 12.28
C PHE A 148 -3.44 -10.76 11.61
N LYS A 149 -4.56 -10.46 12.25
CA LYS A 149 -5.92 -10.74 11.78
C LYS A 149 -6.67 -9.43 11.58
N VAL A 150 -7.38 -9.33 10.47
CA VAL A 150 -8.27 -8.17 10.20
C VAL A 150 -9.49 -8.27 11.13
N ILE A 151 -9.79 -7.22 11.89
CA ILE A 151 -11.00 -7.20 12.73
C ILE A 151 -12.21 -6.94 11.84
N LYS A 152 -13.27 -7.75 11.97
CA LYS A 152 -14.51 -7.63 11.20
C LYS A 152 -15.51 -6.68 11.85
N ALA A 153 -15.06 -5.45 12.07
CA ALA A 153 -15.87 -4.33 12.55
C ALA A 153 -15.49 -3.06 11.80
N LYS A 154 -16.41 -2.10 11.76
CA LYS A 154 -16.07 -0.77 11.25
C LYS A 154 -15.12 -0.11 12.24
N TYR A 155 -14.11 0.54 11.68
CA TYR A 155 -13.15 1.34 12.41
C TYR A 155 -12.96 2.66 11.67
N TYR A 156 -12.93 3.74 12.44
CA TYR A 156 -12.84 5.11 11.96
C TYR A 156 -11.55 5.70 12.51
N HIS A 157 -10.65 6.13 11.61
CA HIS A 157 -9.47 6.85 12.03
C HIS A 157 -9.86 8.26 12.48
N PRO A 158 -9.49 8.68 13.70
CA PRO A 158 -9.68 10.06 14.13
C PRO A 158 -8.93 11.04 13.24
N SER A 159 -9.50 12.22 12.97
CA SER A 159 -8.78 13.27 12.27
C SER A 159 -7.50 13.65 13.05
N LEU A 160 -6.42 13.96 12.35
CA LEU A 160 -5.21 14.49 12.98
C LEU A 160 -5.37 16.01 13.16
N ALA A 161 -4.92 16.56 14.30
CA ALA A 161 -5.19 17.95 14.71
C ALA A 161 -4.88 19.05 13.67
N SER A 162 -3.91 18.85 12.78
CA SER A 162 -3.63 19.82 11.70
C SER A 162 -4.72 19.90 10.62
N LYS A 163 -5.67 18.97 10.64
CA LYS A 163 -6.76 18.79 9.67
C LYS A 163 -8.04 18.42 10.41
N ILE A 164 -8.50 19.28 11.33
CA ILE A 164 -9.85 19.19 11.90
C ILE A 164 -10.84 19.53 10.77
N SER A 165 -10.96 18.66 9.77
CA SER A 165 -12.20 18.47 9.07
C SER A 165 -12.99 17.45 9.88
N ASN A 166 -14.31 17.64 9.99
CA ASN A 166 -15.22 16.72 10.68
C ASN A 166 -15.33 15.33 9.99
N GLN A 167 -14.35 14.95 9.17
CA GLN A 167 -14.32 13.74 8.38
C GLN A 167 -13.30 12.76 8.97
N SER A 168 -13.75 11.94 9.91
CA SER A 168 -13.09 10.66 10.17
C SER A 168 -13.19 9.79 8.92
N PHE A 169 -12.11 9.14 8.52
CA PHE A 169 -12.15 8.21 7.38
C PHE A 169 -12.07 6.76 7.85
N LYS A 170 -12.70 5.89 7.08
CA LYS A 170 -12.68 4.45 7.33
C LYS A 170 -11.25 3.93 7.20
N SER A 171 -10.81 3.12 8.15
CA SER A 171 -9.50 2.46 8.17
C SER A 171 -9.65 0.97 8.50
N VAL A 172 -8.58 0.20 8.33
CA VAL A 172 -8.54 -1.21 8.73
C VAL A 172 -7.80 -1.32 10.06
N LEU A 173 -8.48 -1.85 11.08
CA LEU A 173 -7.84 -2.24 12.33
C LEU A 173 -7.46 -3.73 12.27
N MET A 174 -6.20 -4.02 12.55
CA MET A 174 -5.67 -5.38 12.61
C MET A 174 -5.18 -5.70 14.02
N VAL A 175 -5.31 -6.96 14.42
CA VAL A 175 -4.90 -7.45 15.74
C VAL A 175 -3.98 -8.64 15.62
N HIS A 176 -2.92 -8.65 16.41
CA HIS A 176 -2.11 -9.83 16.69
C HIS A 176 -2.35 -10.23 18.15
N THR A 177 -2.54 -11.54 18.36
CA THR A 177 -2.86 -12.15 19.65
C THR A 177 -1.95 -13.34 19.86
N GLY A 178 -1.58 -13.65 21.11
CA GLY A 178 -0.75 -14.82 21.42
C GLY A 178 -1.43 -16.18 21.19
N SER A 179 -2.73 -16.20 20.89
CA SER A 179 -3.54 -17.42 20.79
C SER A 179 -4.30 -17.53 19.46
N SER A 180 -4.81 -18.73 19.17
CA SER A 180 -5.54 -19.06 17.95
C SER A 180 -7.01 -18.55 17.94
N MET A 181 -7.27 -17.40 18.60
CA MET A 181 -8.61 -16.82 18.69
C MET A 181 -9.24 -16.58 17.31
N LYS A 182 -10.55 -16.83 17.20
CA LYS A 182 -11.35 -16.56 15.99
C LYS A 182 -12.24 -15.32 16.14
N SER A 183 -12.48 -14.87 17.36
CA SER A 183 -13.25 -13.67 17.69
C SER A 183 -12.68 -13.02 18.97
N ILE A 184 -13.07 -11.78 19.20
CA ILE A 184 -12.89 -11.05 20.46
C ILE A 184 -14.28 -10.68 20.99
N SER A 185 -14.46 -10.58 22.31
CA SER A 185 -15.73 -10.11 22.86
C SER A 185 -15.99 -8.67 22.44
N LYS A 186 -17.28 -8.28 22.39
CA LYS A 186 -17.65 -6.89 22.11
C LYS A 186 -17.02 -5.94 23.13
N GLU A 187 -16.99 -6.33 24.40
CA GLU A 187 -16.46 -5.53 25.51
C GLU A 187 -14.95 -5.34 25.34
N ALA A 188 -14.22 -6.40 24.98
CA ALA A 188 -12.79 -6.30 24.69
C ALA A 188 -12.53 -5.36 23.50
N TYR A 189 -13.28 -5.50 22.41
CA TYR A 189 -13.16 -4.60 21.26
C TYR A 189 -13.46 -3.14 21.63
N LEU A 190 -14.53 -2.87 22.38
CA LEU A 190 -14.85 -1.50 22.80
C LEU A 190 -13.76 -0.92 23.69
N LYS A 191 -13.17 -1.72 24.60
CA LYS A 191 -12.01 -1.30 25.41
C LYS A 191 -10.80 -0.95 24.53
N ILE A 192 -10.53 -1.74 23.50
CA ILE A 192 -9.45 -1.46 22.54
C ILE A 192 -9.69 -0.13 21.82
N ILE A 193 -10.91 0.08 21.31
CA ILE A 193 -11.27 1.33 20.63
C ILE A 193 -11.18 2.53 21.58
N GLU A 194 -11.63 2.37 22.83
CA GLU A 194 -11.52 3.40 23.85
C GLU A 194 -10.06 3.78 24.12
N VAL A 195 -9.16 2.80 24.24
CA VAL A 195 -7.72 3.05 24.38
C VAL A 195 -7.17 3.83 23.19
N ILE A 196 -7.48 3.42 21.96
CA ILE A 196 -7.00 4.12 20.76
C ILE A 196 -7.55 5.55 20.72
N TYR A 197 -8.85 5.75 20.92
CA TYR A 197 -9.47 7.07 20.77
C TYR A 197 -9.12 8.03 21.91
N PHE A 198 -9.22 7.59 23.16
CA PHE A 198 -9.09 8.46 24.32
C PHE A 198 -7.68 8.45 24.91
N LYS A 199 -7.06 7.27 25.05
CA LYS A 199 -5.71 7.15 25.64
C LYS A 199 -4.59 7.38 24.63
N HIS A 200 -4.81 7.18 23.33
CA HIS A 200 -3.83 7.55 22.30
C HIS A 200 -4.14 8.92 21.70
N TYR A 201 -5.17 9.04 20.87
CA TYR A 201 -5.40 10.24 20.06
C TYR A 201 -5.80 11.47 20.87
N LEU A 202 -6.85 11.40 21.70
CA LEU A 202 -7.27 12.55 22.52
C LEU A 202 -6.16 12.99 23.48
N ARG A 203 -5.51 12.04 24.16
CA ARG A 203 -4.34 12.31 25.01
C ARG A 203 -3.23 13.04 24.24
N TRP A 204 -2.86 12.53 23.07
CA TRP A 204 -1.81 13.13 22.25
C TRP A 204 -2.13 14.58 21.89
N TYR A 205 -3.34 14.83 21.39
CA TYR A 205 -3.72 16.16 20.88
C TYR A 205 -4.18 17.14 21.94
N SER A 206 -4.58 16.68 23.13
CA SER A 206 -4.88 17.55 24.28
C SER A 206 -3.74 18.49 24.65
N ARG A 207 -2.51 18.12 24.32
CA ARG A 207 -1.33 18.96 24.56
C ARG A 207 -1.16 20.09 23.53
N PHE A 208 -1.65 19.90 22.31
CA PHE A 208 -1.35 20.76 21.17
C PHE A 208 -2.56 21.57 20.70
N LEU A 209 -3.77 21.15 21.05
CA LEU A 209 -5.02 21.88 20.78
C LEU A 209 -5.37 22.79 21.97
N ILE A 210 -6.02 23.92 21.68
CA ILE A 210 -6.37 24.95 22.68
C ILE A 210 -7.88 25.16 22.67
N ASP A 211 -8.47 25.33 23.86
CA ASP A 211 -9.86 25.74 24.10
C ASP A 211 -10.89 25.07 23.17
N LYS A 212 -11.38 25.85 22.19
CA LYS A 212 -12.42 25.43 21.26
C LYS A 212 -11.99 24.25 20.40
N ASP A 213 -10.75 24.23 19.90
CA ASP A 213 -10.28 23.17 19.02
C ASP A 213 -10.20 21.83 19.77
N LEU A 214 -9.81 21.86 21.04
CA LEU A 214 -9.80 20.66 21.89
C LEU A 214 -11.22 20.18 22.18
N SER A 215 -12.15 21.10 22.44
CA SER A 215 -13.57 20.77 22.64
C SER A 215 -14.16 20.12 21.39
N ASP A 216 -13.97 20.73 20.21
CA ASP A 216 -14.46 20.22 18.93
C ASP A 216 -13.84 18.85 18.61
N TYR A 217 -12.55 18.68 18.88
CA TYR A 217 -11.86 17.40 18.73
C TYR A 217 -12.44 16.31 19.64
N THR A 218 -12.66 16.64 20.92
CA THR A 218 -13.24 15.73 21.90
C THR A 218 -14.65 15.30 21.51
N LEU A 219 -15.46 16.23 20.99
CA LEU A 219 -16.79 15.92 20.45
C LEU A 219 -16.70 14.97 19.26
N GLY A 220 -15.77 15.22 18.32
CA GLY A 220 -15.54 14.33 17.18
C GLY A 220 -15.14 12.91 17.59
N ILE A 221 -14.23 12.77 18.57
CA ILE A 221 -13.83 11.48 19.15
C ILE A 221 -15.02 10.76 19.80
N ASN A 222 -15.84 11.48 20.57
CA ASN A 222 -17.02 10.89 21.21
C ASN A 222 -18.05 10.40 20.17
N ASP A 223 -18.30 11.19 19.12
CA ASP A 223 -19.25 10.81 18.06
C ASP A 223 -18.83 9.53 17.34
N ILE A 224 -17.55 9.39 16.96
CA ILE A 224 -17.07 8.15 16.32
C ILE A 224 -17.07 6.95 17.27
N PHE A 225 -16.87 7.16 18.58
CA PHE A 225 -16.96 6.11 19.58
C PHE A 225 -18.40 5.61 19.75
N GLU A 226 -19.36 6.54 19.86
CA GLU A 226 -20.78 6.20 19.96
C GLU A 226 -21.30 5.51 18.70
N LYS A 227 -20.88 5.97 17.51
CA LYS A 227 -21.15 5.27 16.24
C LYS A 227 -20.63 3.83 16.29
N THR A 228 -19.44 3.61 16.84
CA THR A 228 -18.85 2.26 16.98
C THR A 228 -19.66 1.40 17.95
N LYS A 229 -20.14 1.95 19.08
CA LYS A 229 -21.02 1.24 20.03
C LYS A 229 -22.35 0.84 19.38
N LEU A 230 -22.96 1.76 18.63
CA LEU A 230 -24.22 1.54 17.92
C LEU A 230 -24.08 0.43 16.87
N ASP A 231 -23.01 0.44 16.07
CA ASP A 231 -22.69 -0.60 15.08
C ASP A 231 -22.52 -2.00 15.69
N LEU A 232 -22.21 -2.07 16.99
CA LEU A 232 -22.04 -3.31 17.75
C LEU A 232 -23.19 -3.63 18.68
N LYS A 233 -24.30 -2.86 18.67
CA LYS A 233 -25.39 -3.01 19.65
C LYS A 233 -25.93 -4.43 19.71
N SER A 234 -26.13 -5.07 18.55
CA SER A 234 -26.66 -6.43 18.42
C SER A 234 -25.62 -7.56 18.48
N LYS A 235 -24.32 -7.23 18.54
CA LYS A 235 -23.24 -8.24 18.50
C LYS A 235 -22.79 -8.59 19.92
N LYS A 236 -22.52 -9.86 20.17
CA LYS A 236 -21.84 -10.32 21.41
C LYS A 236 -20.32 -10.43 21.23
N GLN A 237 -19.88 -10.69 20.01
CA GLN A 237 -18.48 -10.86 19.65
C GLN A 237 -18.20 -10.24 18.29
N VAL A 238 -16.93 -9.91 18.05
CA VAL A 238 -16.41 -9.41 16.79
C VAL A 238 -15.47 -10.46 16.23
N ASP A 239 -15.79 -10.98 15.05
CA ASP A 239 -14.92 -11.94 14.38
C ASP A 239 -13.60 -11.28 13.99
N ILE A 240 -12.52 -12.04 14.12
CA ILE A 240 -11.19 -11.65 13.64
C ILE A 240 -10.82 -12.60 12.50
N ASN A 241 -10.15 -12.06 11.47
CA ASN A 241 -9.94 -12.64 10.13
C ASN A 241 -10.95 -12.18 9.04
N GLY A 242 -11.44 -10.94 9.11
CA GLY A 242 -12.32 -10.31 8.11
C GLY A 242 -11.65 -9.89 6.78
N TYR A 243 -10.58 -10.57 6.37
CA TYR A 243 -9.76 -10.13 5.24
C TYR A 243 -10.42 -10.29 3.87
N SER A 244 -11.42 -11.18 3.74
CA SER A 244 -12.11 -11.39 2.47
C SER A 244 -12.77 -10.10 1.98
N GLU A 245 -13.39 -9.35 2.90
CA GLU A 245 -14.02 -8.05 2.59
C GLU A 245 -12.99 -6.97 2.20
N VAL A 246 -11.75 -7.10 2.69
CA VAL A 246 -10.65 -6.15 2.46
C VAL A 246 -9.84 -6.46 1.19
N LEU A 247 -9.62 -7.75 0.89
CA LEU A 247 -8.73 -8.21 -0.17
C LEU A 247 -9.47 -8.70 -1.43
N ASN A 248 -10.79 -8.91 -1.39
CA ASN A 248 -11.59 -9.30 -2.55
C ASN A 248 -11.82 -8.11 -3.49
N PHE A 249 -10.77 -7.71 -4.19
CA PHE A 249 -10.88 -6.86 -5.36
C PHE A 249 -11.23 -7.77 -6.55
N LYS A 250 -12.44 -7.63 -7.10
CA LYS A 250 -12.65 -7.96 -8.51
C LYS A 250 -12.10 -6.76 -9.28
N PRO A 251 -10.90 -6.84 -9.87
CA PRO A 251 -10.48 -5.79 -10.77
C PRO A 251 -11.58 -5.62 -11.82
N ASN A 252 -12.07 -4.40 -11.98
CA ASN A 252 -12.79 -4.04 -13.19
C ASN A 252 -11.73 -3.99 -14.29
N ILE A 253 -11.26 -5.17 -14.69
CA ILE A 253 -10.34 -5.31 -15.81
C ILE A 253 -11.22 -4.94 -16.99
N ASN A 254 -11.14 -3.67 -17.39
CA ASN A 254 -11.55 -3.27 -18.72
C ASN A 254 -10.59 -4.01 -19.67
N ARG A 255 -10.88 -5.29 -19.95
CA ARG A 255 -10.08 -6.23 -20.74
C ARG A 255 -9.97 -5.82 -22.21
N ASN A 256 -10.45 -4.64 -22.56
CA ASN A 256 -10.45 -4.13 -23.93
C ASN A 256 -9.10 -3.60 -24.42
N HIS A 257 -8.09 -3.42 -23.56
CA HIS A 257 -6.79 -2.91 -24.02
C HIS A 257 -5.82 -3.97 -24.55
N ASN A 258 -5.90 -5.24 -24.12
CA ASN A 258 -4.94 -6.26 -24.57
C ASN A 258 -5.43 -7.12 -25.72
N ILE A 259 -6.74 -7.39 -25.84
CA ILE A 259 -7.27 -8.23 -26.93
C ILE A 259 -7.12 -7.51 -28.29
N LYS A 260 -7.38 -6.20 -28.34
CA LYS A 260 -7.16 -5.40 -29.55
C LYS A 260 -5.69 -5.38 -29.98
N SER A 261 -4.75 -5.36 -29.02
CA SER A 261 -3.31 -5.40 -29.35
C SER A 261 -2.86 -6.77 -29.91
N ILE A 262 -3.36 -7.88 -29.35
CA ILE A 262 -3.00 -9.22 -29.80
C ILE A 262 -3.59 -9.52 -31.18
N LEU A 263 -4.84 -9.13 -31.42
CA LEU A 263 -5.45 -9.27 -32.76
C LEU A 263 -4.75 -8.43 -33.82
N GLN A 264 -4.29 -7.23 -33.46
CA GLN A 264 -3.49 -6.39 -34.36
C GLN A 264 -2.17 -7.06 -34.74
N TRP A 265 -1.49 -7.69 -33.78
CA TRP A 265 -0.26 -8.45 -34.05
C TRP A 265 -0.51 -9.67 -34.95
N LEU A 266 -1.59 -10.42 -34.71
CA LEU A 266 -1.96 -11.55 -35.56
C LEU A 266 -2.31 -11.12 -36.98
N ALA A 267 -3.06 -10.02 -37.14
CA ALA A 267 -3.37 -9.46 -38.45
C ALA A 267 -2.11 -9.01 -39.21
N MET A 268 -1.13 -8.41 -38.52
CA MET A 268 0.15 -8.03 -39.13
C MET A 268 0.95 -9.25 -39.60
N ILE A 269 0.98 -10.33 -38.82
CA ILE A 269 1.64 -11.58 -39.20
C ILE A 269 0.99 -12.18 -40.45
N ILE A 270 -0.35 -12.18 -40.51
CA ILE A 270 -1.08 -12.69 -41.67
C ILE A 270 -0.80 -11.85 -42.94
N ILE A 271 -0.85 -10.52 -42.83
CA ILE A 271 -0.53 -9.61 -43.96
C ILE A 271 0.91 -9.83 -44.43
N PHE A 272 1.85 -10.01 -43.50
CA PHE A 272 3.25 -10.31 -43.82
C PHE A 272 3.37 -11.61 -44.64
N ILE A 273 2.72 -12.68 -44.20
CA ILE A 273 2.75 -13.97 -44.93
C ILE A 273 2.17 -13.81 -46.34
N ILE A 274 1.05 -13.10 -46.49
CA ILE A 274 0.41 -12.84 -47.79
C ILE A 274 1.35 -12.06 -48.72
N LEU A 275 2.02 -11.02 -48.21
CA LEU A 275 2.97 -10.23 -49.00
C LEU A 275 4.15 -11.09 -49.45
N VAL A 276 4.74 -11.88 -48.56
CA VAL A 276 5.85 -12.77 -48.91
C VAL A 276 5.45 -13.75 -50.02
N LEU A 277 4.27 -14.37 -49.91
CA LEU A 277 3.74 -15.27 -50.92
C LEU A 277 3.49 -14.56 -52.25
N PHE A 278 2.91 -13.36 -52.23
CA PHE A 278 2.66 -12.56 -53.44
C PHE A 278 3.96 -12.20 -54.17
N PHE A 279 5.00 -11.77 -53.45
CA PHE A 279 6.30 -11.46 -54.05
C PHE A 279 7.03 -12.72 -54.54
N ALA A 280 6.88 -13.87 -53.87
CA ALA A 280 7.40 -15.14 -54.37
C ALA A 280 6.76 -15.54 -55.72
N VAL A 281 5.45 -15.38 -55.85
CA VAL A 281 4.73 -15.65 -57.11
C VAL A 281 5.16 -14.66 -58.20
N LEU A 282 5.25 -13.36 -57.89
CA LEU A 282 5.76 -12.36 -58.83
C LEU A 282 7.17 -12.69 -59.30
N HIS A 283 8.04 -13.16 -58.41
CA HIS A 283 9.39 -13.58 -58.75
C HIS A 283 9.41 -14.75 -59.74
N ILE A 284 8.57 -15.77 -59.52
CA ILE A 284 8.43 -16.91 -60.44
C ILE A 284 7.96 -16.44 -61.82
N ILE A 285 6.93 -15.58 -61.88
CA ILE A 285 6.40 -15.05 -63.14
C ILE A 285 7.43 -14.17 -63.87
N ALA A 286 8.14 -13.31 -63.13
CA ALA A 286 9.18 -12.44 -63.66
C ALA A 286 10.33 -13.25 -64.29
N LYS A 287 10.73 -14.34 -63.63
CA LYS A 287 11.78 -15.24 -64.11
C LYS A 287 11.34 -16.01 -65.36
N ASP A 288 10.18 -16.66 -65.31
CA ASP A 288 9.73 -17.55 -66.39
C ASP A 288 9.27 -16.79 -67.63
N LYS A 289 8.60 -15.64 -67.46
CA LYS A 289 7.93 -14.94 -68.56
C LYS A 289 8.76 -13.80 -69.15
N PHE A 290 9.59 -13.16 -68.34
CA PHE A 290 10.32 -11.95 -68.75
C PHE A 290 11.84 -12.12 -68.79
N LYS A 291 12.38 -13.29 -68.40
CA LYS A 291 13.83 -13.62 -68.42
C LYS A 291 14.71 -12.53 -67.80
N ILE A 292 14.21 -11.87 -66.75
CA ILE A 292 14.90 -10.76 -66.10
C ILE A 292 16.20 -11.25 -65.45
N GLU A 293 17.33 -10.62 -65.78
CA GLU A 293 18.66 -10.92 -65.27
C GLU A 293 18.71 -10.90 -63.73
N THR A 294 19.55 -11.75 -63.14
CA THR A 294 19.65 -12.01 -61.70
C THR A 294 19.89 -10.77 -60.85
N ASP A 295 20.47 -9.74 -61.43
CA ASP A 295 20.94 -8.56 -60.71
C ASP A 295 19.78 -7.59 -60.41
N ALA A 296 18.73 -7.59 -61.26
CA ALA A 296 17.50 -6.85 -61.02
C ALA A 296 16.56 -7.56 -60.02
N GLN A 297 16.80 -8.85 -59.73
CA GLN A 297 15.96 -9.64 -58.82
C GLN A 297 16.16 -9.25 -57.34
N TYR A 298 17.31 -8.67 -56.99
CA TYR A 298 17.59 -8.19 -55.64
C TYR A 298 16.63 -7.05 -55.23
N TYR A 299 16.27 -6.17 -56.15
CA TYR A 299 15.31 -5.08 -55.90
C TYR A 299 13.88 -5.58 -55.65
N ILE A 300 13.51 -6.71 -56.26
CA ILE A 300 12.19 -7.35 -56.07
C ILE A 300 12.06 -7.90 -54.63
N ILE A 301 13.17 -8.28 -54.00
CA ILE A 301 13.21 -8.78 -52.62
C ILE A 301 13.44 -7.63 -51.62
N LEU A 302 14.26 -6.64 -51.97
CA LEU A 302 14.59 -5.52 -51.09
C LEU A 302 13.41 -4.56 -50.89
N PHE A 303 12.63 -4.32 -51.94
CA PHE A 303 11.48 -3.42 -51.90
C PHE A 303 10.39 -3.84 -50.88
N PRO A 304 9.93 -5.11 -50.82
CA PRO A 304 8.99 -5.52 -49.79
C PRO A 304 9.57 -5.43 -48.37
N LEU A 305 10.87 -5.68 -48.20
CA LEU A 305 11.51 -5.56 -46.89
C LEU A 305 11.46 -4.11 -46.37
N ILE A 306 11.75 -3.14 -47.24
CA ILE A 306 11.66 -1.71 -46.94
C ILE A 306 10.20 -1.32 -46.66
N LEU A 307 9.25 -1.79 -47.48
CA LEU A 307 7.82 -1.54 -47.27
C LEU A 307 7.37 -2.05 -45.89
N ILE A 308 7.81 -3.25 -45.49
CA ILE A 308 7.50 -3.85 -44.19
C ILE A 308 8.07 -3.03 -43.04
N VAL A 309 9.35 -2.63 -43.11
CA VAL A 309 9.98 -1.78 -42.09
C VAL A 309 9.24 -0.43 -41.96
N THR A 310 8.78 0.13 -43.07
CA THR A 310 8.06 1.41 -43.10
C THR A 310 6.66 1.28 -42.50
N ILE A 311 5.93 0.20 -42.80
CA ILE A 311 4.63 -0.10 -42.19
C ILE A 311 4.78 -0.31 -40.68
N VAL A 312 5.78 -1.09 -40.24
CA VAL A 312 6.04 -1.32 -38.81
C VAL A 312 6.38 -0.01 -38.08
N ALA A 313 7.18 0.87 -38.69
CA ALA A 313 7.52 2.19 -38.13
C ALA A 313 6.27 3.08 -37.97
N ILE A 314 5.42 3.16 -39.01
CA ILE A 314 4.18 3.97 -39.00
C ILE A 314 3.19 3.48 -37.94
N PHE A 315 3.13 2.16 -37.69
CA PHE A 315 2.24 1.58 -36.67
C PHE A 315 2.82 1.66 -35.25
N SER A 316 4.15 1.67 -35.11
CA SER A 316 4.87 1.84 -33.84
C SER A 316 4.68 3.24 -33.25
N GLU A 317 4.66 4.28 -34.07
CA GLU A 317 4.65 5.67 -33.58
C GLU A 317 3.28 6.25 -33.23
N ASN A 318 2.16 5.66 -33.67
CA ASN A 318 0.89 6.39 -33.69
C ASN A 318 -0.21 5.81 -32.76
N LYS A 319 -0.38 6.42 -31.58
CA LYS A 319 -1.51 6.16 -30.64
C LYS A 319 -2.89 6.53 -31.20
N ASN A 320 -2.99 7.13 -32.38
CA ASN A 320 -4.25 7.60 -32.99
C ASN A 320 -4.38 7.21 -34.48
N ASN A 321 -4.05 5.97 -34.82
CA ASN A 321 -4.00 5.55 -36.22
C ASN A 321 -5.41 5.35 -36.85
N LYS A 322 -5.83 6.28 -37.72
CA LYS A 322 -7.11 6.22 -38.48
C LYS A 322 -7.22 4.96 -39.36
N ILE A 323 -6.08 4.42 -39.81
CA ILE A 323 -6.00 3.21 -40.63
C ILE A 323 -6.43 1.96 -39.84
N ALA A 324 -6.05 1.87 -38.55
CA ALA A 324 -6.49 0.77 -37.68
C ALA A 324 -8.00 0.79 -37.45
N LYS A 325 -8.61 1.98 -37.35
CA LYS A 325 -10.07 2.17 -37.30
C LYS A 325 -10.78 1.78 -38.61
N LEU A 326 -10.12 1.93 -39.75
CA LEU A 326 -10.67 1.57 -41.05
C LEU A 326 -10.64 0.05 -41.26
N LEU A 327 -9.54 -0.60 -40.85
CA LEU A 327 -9.39 -2.06 -40.89
C LEU A 327 -10.32 -2.77 -39.91
N SER A 328 -10.51 -2.25 -38.69
CA SER A 328 -11.46 -2.86 -37.74
C SER A 328 -12.91 -2.83 -38.24
N LYS A 329 -13.28 -1.77 -39.00
CA LYS A 329 -14.58 -1.67 -39.67
C LYS A 329 -14.74 -2.64 -40.84
N LEU A 330 -13.66 -2.93 -41.57
CA LEU A 330 -13.69 -3.88 -42.69
C LEU A 330 -13.80 -5.34 -42.24
N PHE A 331 -13.30 -5.67 -41.05
CA PHE A 331 -13.30 -7.03 -40.51
C PHE A 331 -14.44 -7.32 -39.50
N ASN A 332 -15.34 -6.37 -39.20
CA ASN A 332 -16.46 -6.53 -38.26
C ASN A 332 -16.03 -7.12 -36.89
N ILE A 333 -14.93 -6.61 -36.33
CA ILE A 333 -14.46 -7.00 -35.01
C ILE A 333 -14.69 -5.80 -34.07
N ASP A 334 -15.79 -5.82 -33.33
CA ASP A 334 -16.13 -4.82 -32.31
C ASP A 334 -15.23 -4.92 -31.05
#